data_AF-A0A1V2RA47-F1
#
_entry.id   AF-A0A1V2RA47-F1
#
_cell.length_a   1.000
_cell.length_b   1.000
_cell.length_c   1.000
_cell.angle_alpha   90.00
_cell.angle_beta   90.00
_cell.angle_gamma   90.00
#
_symmetry.space_group_name_H-M   'P 1'
#
loop_
_entity.id
_entity.type
_entity.pdbx_description
1 polymer ?
#
loop_
_entity_poly.entity_id
_entity_poly.type
_entity_poly.pdbx_seq_one_letter_code
_entity_poly.pdbx_strand_id
1 'polypeptide(L)'
;MTKRQRLAPKGLEAAEGAAAILSGRYADREDAPEPEPPAPAPEPAKRTSTAAARRPPRGDAEGMTRRTYYLQAADADALEEAVAAIHNTLRARVPKHHILGAILNDGITRRDAITQRLKDELRAELD
;
A
#
# COMPACT_ATOMS: atom_id res chain seq x y z
N MET A 1 66.20 -19.49 -8.04
CA MET A 1 65.03 -20.06 -7.33
C MET A 1 64.15 -18.87 -6.94
N THR A 2 62.91 -18.67 -7.38
CA THR A 2 61.79 -19.60 -7.59
C THR A 2 60.78 -18.99 -8.58
N LYS A 3 60.23 -19.83 -9.47
CA LYS A 3 59.20 -19.52 -10.50
C LYS A 3 57.89 -19.05 -9.87
N ARG A 4 57.27 -17.98 -10.40
CA ARG A 4 55.83 -17.71 -10.23
C ARG A 4 55.11 -18.06 -11.53
N GLN A 5 54.38 -19.17 -11.51
CA GLN A 5 53.47 -19.59 -12.58
C GLN A 5 52.19 -18.73 -12.54
N ARG A 6 51.73 -18.31 -13.71
CA ARG A 6 50.37 -17.81 -13.95
C ARG A 6 49.40 -19.00 -14.05
N LEU A 7 48.19 -18.86 -13.52
CA LEU A 7 47.02 -19.64 -13.91
C LEU A 7 45.75 -18.78 -13.78
N ALA A 8 44.91 -18.84 -14.81
CA ALA A 8 43.71 -18.05 -15.02
C ALA A 8 42.50 -18.57 -14.19
N PRO A 9 41.46 -17.75 -13.96
CA PRO A 9 40.20 -18.23 -13.39
C PRO A 9 39.31 -18.86 -14.49
N LYS A 10 38.82 -20.07 -14.23
CA LYS A 10 37.87 -20.79 -15.09
C LYS A 10 36.68 -21.23 -14.26
N GLY A 11 35.48 -20.82 -14.69
CA GLY A 11 34.28 -21.65 -14.64
C GLY A 11 33.37 -21.55 -13.42
N LEU A 12 32.20 -20.96 -13.68
CA LEU A 12 30.86 -21.22 -13.15
C LEU A 12 30.55 -22.64 -12.64
N GLU A 13 29.47 -22.72 -11.87
CA GLU A 13 28.61 -23.88 -11.48
C GLU A 13 28.81 -24.32 -10.02
N ALA A 14 27.79 -24.68 -9.24
CA ALA A 14 26.35 -24.46 -9.28
C ALA A 14 25.83 -24.91 -7.90
N ALA A 15 24.64 -24.45 -7.56
CA ALA A 15 23.93 -24.76 -6.32
C ALA A 15 23.64 -26.27 -6.18
N GLU A 16 24.46 -27.00 -5.42
CA GLU A 16 24.09 -28.30 -4.85
C GLU A 16 23.82 -28.13 -3.36
N GLY A 17 22.54 -27.99 -2.99
CA GLY A 17 22.16 -27.91 -1.58
C GLY A 17 20.67 -28.03 -1.29
N ALA A 18 19.80 -28.22 -2.28
CA ALA A 18 18.35 -28.21 -2.06
C ALA A 18 17.58 -29.36 -2.75
N ALA A 19 18.25 -30.47 -3.06
CA ALA A 19 17.62 -31.62 -3.74
C ALA A 19 17.49 -32.89 -2.87
N ALA A 20 17.60 -32.76 -1.54
CA ALA A 20 17.55 -33.92 -0.63
C ALA A 20 16.20 -34.11 0.11
N ILE A 21 15.19 -33.28 -0.14
CA ILE A 21 13.87 -33.39 0.53
C ILE A 21 12.76 -33.40 -0.51
N LEU A 22 12.74 -34.36 -1.44
CA LEU A 22 11.53 -34.65 -2.25
C LEU A 22 11.58 -35.97 -3.04
N SER A 23 12.28 -37.00 -2.54
CA SER A 23 12.27 -38.35 -3.16
C SER A 23 11.92 -39.43 -2.14
N GLY A 24 10.66 -39.46 -1.69
CA GLY A 24 10.19 -40.45 -0.73
C GLY A 24 8.73 -40.88 -0.83
N ARG A 25 7.96 -40.40 -1.82
CA ARG A 25 6.60 -40.91 -2.08
C ARG A 25 6.41 -41.00 -3.58
N TYR A 26 5.62 -41.99 -4.01
CA TYR A 26 5.38 -42.42 -5.39
C TYR A 26 6.33 -43.51 -5.88
N ALA A 27 6.34 -44.63 -5.15
CA ALA A 27 6.34 -45.91 -5.83
C ALA A 27 4.87 -46.31 -6.07
N ASP A 28 4.63 -46.81 -7.28
CA ASP A 28 3.56 -47.74 -7.65
C ASP A 28 2.11 -47.21 -7.76
N ARG A 29 1.70 -46.88 -9.00
CA ARG A 29 0.42 -47.35 -9.58
C ARG A 29 0.39 -47.07 -11.08
N GLU A 30 0.91 -48.00 -11.87
CA GLU A 30 0.48 -48.15 -13.25
C GLU A 30 -0.89 -48.86 -13.27
N ASP A 31 -1.67 -48.58 -14.33
CA ASP A 31 -2.98 -49.15 -14.69
C ASP A 31 -4.24 -48.56 -14.02
N ALA A 32 -4.76 -47.49 -14.61
CA ALA A 32 -6.16 -47.06 -14.51
C ALA A 32 -6.61 -46.47 -15.87
N PRO A 33 -7.83 -46.80 -16.35
CA PRO A 33 -8.30 -46.43 -17.68
C PRO A 33 -8.36 -44.91 -17.91
N GLU A 34 -8.22 -44.52 -19.18
CA GLU A 34 -8.26 -43.13 -19.67
C GLU A 34 -9.45 -42.37 -19.05
N PRO A 35 -9.21 -41.31 -18.26
CA PRO A 35 -10.30 -40.58 -17.61
C PRO A 35 -11.09 -39.80 -18.66
N GLU A 36 -12.40 -40.03 -18.69
CA GLU A 36 -13.35 -39.20 -19.44
C GLU A 36 -13.13 -37.70 -19.11
N PRO A 37 -13.35 -36.79 -20.08
CA PRO A 37 -13.13 -35.36 -19.86
C PRO A 37 -13.91 -34.92 -18.62
N PRO A 38 -13.28 -34.21 -17.67
CA PRO A 38 -13.93 -33.84 -16.43
C PRO A 38 -15.15 -32.98 -16.75
N ALA A 39 -16.27 -33.28 -16.10
CA ALA A 39 -17.46 -32.44 -16.14
C ALA A 39 -17.06 -30.98 -15.89
N PRO A 40 -17.69 -30.01 -16.57
CA PRO A 40 -17.33 -28.61 -16.43
C PRO A 40 -17.35 -28.23 -14.94
N ALA A 41 -16.23 -27.65 -14.49
CA ALA A 41 -16.06 -27.27 -13.09
C ALA A 41 -17.24 -26.39 -12.65
N PRO A 42 -17.77 -26.57 -11.43
CA PRO A 42 -18.80 -25.68 -10.92
C PRO A 42 -18.26 -24.25 -10.98
N GLU A 43 -19.03 -23.33 -11.58
CA GLU A 43 -18.69 -21.93 -11.63
C GLU A 43 -18.32 -21.44 -10.22
N PRO A 44 -17.25 -20.64 -10.05
CA PRO A 44 -16.89 -20.13 -8.75
C PRO A 44 -18.09 -19.39 -8.20
N ALA A 45 -18.66 -19.91 -7.11
CA ALA A 45 -19.76 -19.29 -6.41
C ALA A 45 -19.39 -17.83 -6.21
N LYS A 46 -20.13 -16.93 -6.88
CA LYS A 46 -19.95 -15.49 -6.71
C LYS A 46 -20.04 -15.26 -5.22
N ARG A 47 -18.90 -14.91 -4.60
CA ARG A 47 -18.90 -14.41 -3.22
C ARG A 47 -19.64 -13.10 -3.29
N THR A 48 -20.96 -13.19 -3.20
CA THR A 48 -21.80 -12.08 -2.76
C THR A 48 -21.21 -11.70 -1.42
N SER A 49 -20.40 -10.64 -1.44
CA SER A 49 -19.89 -9.97 -0.26
C SER A 49 -21.11 -9.53 0.53
N THR A 50 -21.63 -10.43 1.35
CA THR A 50 -22.60 -10.15 2.40
C THR A 50 -22.01 -9.03 3.23
N ALA A 51 -22.70 -7.88 3.19
CA ALA A 51 -22.60 -6.76 4.13
C ALA A 51 -21.27 -6.69 4.87
N ALA A 52 -20.38 -5.79 4.42
CA ALA A 52 -19.23 -5.34 5.18
C ALA A 52 -19.61 -5.30 6.66
N ALA A 53 -19.05 -6.23 7.45
CA ALA A 53 -19.30 -6.32 8.87
C ALA A 53 -19.09 -4.92 9.43
N ARG A 54 -20.20 -4.25 9.80
CA ARG A 54 -20.16 -2.93 10.43
C ARG A 54 -19.43 -3.16 11.74
N ARG A 55 -18.11 -2.95 11.70
CA ARG A 55 -17.34 -2.72 12.92
C ARG A 55 -18.13 -1.68 13.70
N PRO A 56 -18.42 -1.91 14.99
CA PRO A 56 -19.04 -0.90 15.80
C PRO A 56 -18.22 0.38 15.63
N PRO A 57 -18.86 1.55 15.47
CA PRO A 57 -18.12 2.79 15.38
C PRO A 57 -17.23 2.84 16.62
N ARG A 58 -15.90 2.91 16.42
CA ARG A 58 -15.03 3.38 17.49
C ARG A 58 -15.63 4.73 17.88
N GLY A 59 -16.17 4.82 19.08
CA GLY A 59 -16.77 6.07 19.56
C GLY A 59 -15.79 7.19 19.27
N ASP A 60 -16.31 8.30 18.74
CA ASP A 60 -15.49 9.48 18.51
C ASP A 60 -14.72 9.80 19.79
N ALA A 61 -13.43 10.13 19.65
CA ALA A 61 -12.65 10.54 20.82
C ALA A 61 -13.36 11.72 21.49
N GLU A 62 -13.45 11.69 22.82
CA GLU A 62 -14.22 12.67 23.59
C GLU A 62 -13.84 14.10 23.20
N GLY A 63 -14.83 14.92 22.84
CA GLY A 63 -14.63 16.29 22.38
C GLY A 63 -14.16 16.46 20.92
N MET A 64 -14.03 15.39 20.13
CA MET A 64 -13.67 15.48 18.71
C MET A 64 -14.90 15.34 17.79
N THR A 65 -14.94 16.14 16.71
CA THR A 65 -15.96 16.04 15.66
C THR A 65 -15.31 15.58 14.36
N ARG A 66 -15.87 14.55 13.72
CA ARG A 66 -15.46 14.13 12.38
C ARG A 66 -16.17 14.95 11.31
N ARG A 67 -15.40 15.50 10.36
CA ARG A 67 -15.89 16.15 9.14
C ARG A 67 -15.28 15.49 7.91
N THR A 68 -15.98 15.50 6.79
CA THR A 68 -15.53 14.88 5.53
C THR A 68 -15.74 15.88 4.40
N TYR A 69 -14.70 16.04 3.58
CA TYR A 69 -14.66 16.97 2.45
C TYR A 69 -14.14 16.22 1.21
N TYR A 70 -14.59 16.63 0.04
CA TYR A 70 -14.02 16.19 -1.21
C TYR A 70 -12.83 17.10 -1.56
N LEU A 71 -11.72 16.48 -1.95
CA LEU A 71 -10.52 17.15 -2.45
C LEU A 71 -10.10 16.49 -3.76
N GLN A 72 -9.32 17.21 -4.58
CA GLN A 72 -8.59 16.57 -5.65
C GLN A 72 -7.63 15.54 -5.06
N ALA A 73 -7.42 14.42 -5.75
CA ALA A 73 -6.57 13.33 -5.26
C ALA A 73 -5.15 13.82 -4.91
N ALA A 74 -4.57 14.64 -5.79
CA ALA A 74 -3.24 15.22 -5.57
C ALA A 74 -3.15 16.08 -4.30
N ASP A 75 -4.19 16.87 -3.99
CA ASP A 75 -4.21 17.70 -2.79
C ASP A 75 -4.36 16.86 -1.51
N ALA A 76 -5.14 15.77 -1.59
CA ALA A 76 -5.29 14.84 -0.49
C ALA A 76 -3.97 14.11 -0.18
N ASP A 77 -3.27 13.66 -1.22
CA ASP A 77 -1.97 13.01 -1.10
C ASP A 77 -0.92 13.98 -0.53
N ALA A 78 -0.87 15.22 -1.03
CA ALA A 78 0.04 16.24 -0.52
C ALA A 78 -0.23 16.59 0.96
N LEU A 79 -1.51 16.63 1.37
CA LEU A 79 -1.88 16.84 2.77
C LEU A 79 -1.48 15.65 3.65
N GLU A 80 -1.67 14.41 3.19
CA GLU A 80 -1.23 13.22 3.91
C GLU A 80 0.30 13.19 4.06
N GLU A 81 1.03 13.50 3.00
CA GLU A 81 2.49 13.59 3.00
C GLU A 81 2.97 14.66 3.99
N ALA A 82 2.38 15.85 3.98
CA ALA A 82 2.72 16.92 4.92
C ALA A 82 2.50 16.49 6.38
N VAL A 83 1.37 15.85 6.68
CA VAL A 83 1.08 15.33 8.03
C VAL A 83 2.08 14.24 8.41
N ALA A 84 2.41 13.32 7.51
CA ALA A 84 3.37 12.26 7.74
C ALA A 84 4.79 12.81 7.97
N ALA A 85 5.23 13.79 7.17
CA ALA A 85 6.52 14.44 7.29
C ALA A 85 6.68 15.13 8.65
N ILE A 86 5.67 15.90 9.10
CA ILE A 86 5.69 16.54 10.42
C ILE A 86 5.67 15.47 11.53
N HIS A 87 4.82 14.46 11.41
CA HIS A 87 4.73 13.39 12.40
C HIS A 87 6.07 12.66 12.58
N ASN A 88 6.74 12.35 11.48
CA ASN A 88 8.06 11.71 11.48
C ASN A 88 9.14 12.64 12.03
N THR A 89 9.12 13.93 11.65
CA THR A 89 10.05 14.95 12.15
C THR A 89 9.95 15.10 13.67
N LEU A 90 8.72 15.06 14.21
CA LEU A 90 8.44 15.10 15.65
C LEU A 90 8.56 13.73 16.33
N ARG A 91 9.16 12.74 15.65
CA ARG A 91 9.40 11.37 16.13
C ARG A 91 8.13 10.71 16.69
N ALA A 92 7.03 10.88 15.98
CA ALA A 92 5.71 10.35 16.32
C ALA A 92 5.13 10.80 17.68
N ARG A 93 5.72 11.82 18.33
CA ARG A 93 5.26 12.30 19.65
C ARG A 93 3.95 13.07 19.60
N VAL A 94 3.61 13.63 18.45
CA VAL A 94 2.36 14.38 18.25
C VAL A 94 1.40 13.57 17.39
N PRO A 95 0.16 13.31 17.83
CA PRO A 95 -0.83 12.59 17.04
C PRO A 95 -1.14 13.27 15.70
N LYS A 96 -1.38 12.48 14.64
CA LYS A 96 -1.69 13.00 13.29
C LYS A 96 -2.87 13.98 13.27
N HIS A 97 -3.91 13.75 14.08
CA HIS A 97 -5.08 14.64 14.13
C HIS A 97 -4.75 16.01 14.75
N HIS A 98 -3.81 16.09 15.70
CA HIS A 98 -3.31 17.38 16.21
C HIS A 98 -2.52 18.12 15.15
N ILE A 99 -1.67 17.42 14.38
CA ILE A 99 -0.92 18.00 13.27
C ILE A 99 -1.86 18.56 12.20
N LEU A 100 -2.85 17.75 11.79
CA LEU A 100 -3.88 18.19 10.84
C LEU A 100 -4.63 19.41 11.36
N GLY A 101 -5.02 19.42 12.64
CA GLY A 101 -5.65 20.57 13.27
C GLY A 101 -4.79 21.84 13.22
N ALA A 102 -3.47 21.72 13.44
CA ALA A 102 -2.55 22.84 13.35
C ALA A 102 -2.45 23.39 11.92
N ILE A 103 -2.36 22.52 10.91
CA ILE A 103 -2.33 22.92 9.49
C ILE A 103 -3.62 23.67 9.12
N LEU A 104 -4.78 23.12 9.50
CA LEU A 104 -6.08 23.74 9.22
C LEU A 104 -6.22 25.11 9.91
N ASN A 105 -5.77 25.23 11.16
CA ASN A 105 -5.79 26.51 11.90
C ASN A 105 -4.89 27.57 11.27
N ASP A 106 -3.70 27.20 10.78
CA ASP A 106 -2.85 28.12 10.01
C ASP A 106 -3.54 28.55 8.70
N GLY A 107 -4.22 27.62 8.01
CA GLY A 107 -5.05 27.94 6.85
C GLY A 107 -6.18 28.93 7.17
N ILE A 108 -6.88 28.76 8.30
CA ILE A 108 -7.93 29.69 8.78
C ILE A 108 -7.33 31.07 9.06
N THR A 109 -6.13 31.13 9.64
CA THR A 109 -5.42 32.40 9.90
C THR A 109 -5.12 33.15 8.60
N ARG A 110 -4.87 32.42 7.51
CA ARG A 110 -4.61 32.96 6.16
C ARG A 110 -5.87 33.13 5.30
N ARG A 111 -7.07 32.99 5.87
CA ARG A 111 -8.36 32.97 5.14
C ARG A 111 -8.50 34.14 4.17
N ASP A 112 -8.17 35.36 4.60
CA ASP A 112 -8.42 36.54 3.78
C ASP A 112 -7.50 36.58 2.55
N ALA A 113 -6.24 36.13 2.69
CA ALA A 113 -5.32 35.98 1.56
C ALA A 113 -5.78 34.90 0.58
N ILE A 114 -6.25 33.76 1.09
CA ILE A 114 -6.83 32.69 0.26
C ILE A 114 -8.08 33.20 -0.49
N THR A 115 -8.93 33.97 0.19
CA THR A 115 -10.14 34.54 -0.40
C THR A 115 -9.81 35.47 -1.56
N GLN A 116 -8.80 36.34 -1.42
CA GLN A 116 -8.40 37.21 -2.52
C GLN A 116 -7.83 36.43 -3.69
N ARG A 117 -6.96 35.43 -3.43
CA ARG A 117 -6.41 34.58 -4.48
C ARG A 117 -7.52 33.90 -5.30
N LEU A 118 -8.51 33.32 -4.64
CA LEU A 118 -9.65 32.67 -5.31
C LEU A 118 -10.50 33.66 -6.12
N LYS A 119 -10.64 34.91 -5.67
CA LYS A 119 -11.35 35.95 -6.43
C LYS A 119 -10.59 36.34 -7.69
N ASP A 120 -9.26 36.43 -7.60
CA ASP A 120 -8.41 36.75 -8.74
C ASP A 120 -8.42 35.62 -9.77
N GLU A 121 -8.35 34.36 -9.32
CA GLU A 121 -8.50 33.16 -10.16
C GLU A 121 -9.86 33.17 -10.90
N LEU A 122 -10.96 33.41 -10.17
CA LEU A 122 -12.30 33.46 -10.77
C LEU A 122 -12.44 34.60 -11.80
N ARG A 123 -11.84 35.76 -11.55
CA ARG A 123 -11.86 36.88 -12.50
C ARG A 123 -11.13 36.49 -13.79
N ALA A 124 -9.96 35.86 -13.67
CA ALA A 124 -9.16 35.43 -14.82
C ALA A 124 -9.85 34.35 -15.68
N GLU A 125 -10.80 33.59 -15.13
CA GLU A 125 -11.61 32.63 -15.88
C GLU A 125 -12.77 33.27 -16.67
N LEU A 126 -13.17 34.49 -16.29
CA LEU A 126 -14.31 35.20 -16.87
C LEU A 126 -13.93 36.24 -17.94
N ASP A 127 -12.64 36.62 -18.01
CA ASP A 127 -12.06 37.52 -19.00
C ASP A 127 -11.54 36.75 -20.23
#